data_AF-A0A517NNZ8-F1
#
_entry.id   AF-A0A517NNZ8-F1
#
_cell.length_a   1.000
_cell.length_b   1.000
_cell.length_c   1.000
_cell.angle_alpha   90.00
_cell.angle_beta   90.00
_cell.angle_gamma   90.00
#
_symmetry.space_group_name_H-M   'P 1'
#
loop_
_entity.id
_entity.type
_entity.pdbx_description
1 polymer ?
#
loop_
_entity_poly.entity_id
_entity_poly.type
_entity_poly.pdbx_seq_one_letter_code
_entity_poly.pdbx_strand_id
1 'polypeptide(L)'
;MAKCDEGYLCEVCGDDVSSIVDSDLYLRYVIGELDPEVLHTSPERHIRCNPVLAQFIDHNNFARVTVAGDLSREKLDADYVQTRQQLVSRGYGRLLEIAATQGDRDVTAYPLPEAIEKYKQ
;
A
#
# COMPACT_ATOMS: atom_id res chain seq x y z
N MET A 1 -19.46 8.03 -19.86
CA MET A 1 -19.03 6.61 -19.74
C MET A 1 -17.86 6.63 -18.78
N ALA A 2 -18.10 6.19 -17.54
CA ALA A 2 -17.11 6.26 -16.47
C ALA A 2 -16.09 5.12 -16.65
N LYS A 3 -14.82 5.40 -16.37
CA LYS A 3 -13.68 4.47 -16.44
C LYS A 3 -13.74 3.35 -15.38
N CYS A 4 -14.92 2.82 -15.10
CA CYS A 4 -15.16 1.96 -13.94
C CYS A 4 -15.21 0.46 -14.27
N ASP A 5 -15.11 0.06 -15.56
CA ASP A 5 -15.26 -1.34 -15.99
C ASP A 5 -13.96 -2.01 -16.48
N GLU A 6 -12.84 -1.30 -16.47
CA GLU A 6 -11.50 -1.89 -16.62
C GLU A 6 -10.80 -1.75 -15.26
N GLY A 7 -10.33 -2.85 -14.68
CA GLY A 7 -9.52 -2.80 -13.47
C GLY A 7 -8.35 -1.84 -13.65
N TYR A 8 -7.88 -1.23 -12.56
CA TYR A 8 -6.69 -0.39 -12.65
C TYR A 8 -5.51 -1.30 -13.04
N LEU A 9 -4.97 -1.10 -14.24
CA LEU A 9 -3.81 -1.84 -14.72
C LEU A 9 -2.56 -1.40 -13.96
N CYS A 10 -1.78 -2.36 -13.51
CA CYS A 10 -0.48 -2.09 -12.92
C CYS A 10 0.46 -1.49 -13.98
N GLU A 11 0.99 -0.29 -13.73
CA GLU A 11 1.94 0.37 -14.65
C GLU A 11 3.29 -0.37 -14.81
N VAL A 12 3.56 -1.37 -13.97
CA VAL A 12 4.82 -2.13 -13.96
C VAL A 12 4.70 -3.44 -14.74
N CYS A 13 3.71 -4.28 -14.42
CA CYS A 13 3.55 -5.58 -15.08
C CYS A 13 2.46 -5.60 -16.17
N GLY A 14 1.54 -4.62 -16.17
CA GLY A 14 0.44 -4.53 -17.13
C GLY A 14 -0.79 -5.38 -16.79
N ASP A 15 -0.76 -6.15 -15.68
CA ASP A 15 -1.91 -6.95 -15.24
C ASP A 15 -2.86 -6.14 -14.35
N ASP A 16 -4.10 -6.61 -14.22
CA ASP A 16 -5.12 -5.99 -13.36
C ASP A 16 -4.75 -6.02 -11.88
N VAL A 17 -4.93 -4.88 -11.19
CA VAL A 17 -4.96 -4.83 -9.73
C VAL A 17 -6.39 -5.12 -9.26
N SER A 18 -6.65 -6.39 -8.97
CA SER A 18 -8.01 -6.91 -8.73
C SER A 18 -8.60 -6.59 -7.35
N SER A 19 -7.78 -6.18 -6.38
CA SER A 19 -8.23 -5.96 -5.01
C SER A 19 -7.41 -4.89 -4.31
N ILE A 20 -8.02 -4.21 -3.34
CA ILE A 20 -7.34 -3.21 -2.50
C ILE A 20 -6.14 -3.81 -1.74
N VAL A 21 -6.19 -5.11 -1.41
CA VAL A 21 -5.08 -5.80 -0.73
C VAL A 21 -3.89 -6.04 -1.64
N ASP A 22 -4.06 -5.88 -2.95
CA ASP A 22 -3.00 -5.97 -3.94
C ASP A 22 -2.48 -4.58 -4.33
N SER A 23 -3.12 -3.49 -3.93
CA SER A 23 -2.83 -2.13 -4.39
C SER A 23 -1.73 -1.43 -3.59
N ASP A 24 -0.65 -1.06 -4.29
CA ASP A 24 0.42 -0.19 -3.77
C ASP A 24 -0.10 1.24 -3.56
N LEU A 25 -1.02 1.70 -4.41
CA LEU A 25 -1.63 3.02 -4.29
C LEU A 25 -2.37 3.16 -2.96
N TYR A 26 -3.25 2.21 -2.63
CA TYR A 26 -3.99 2.21 -1.38
C TYR A 26 -3.08 1.92 -0.18
N LEU A 27 -2.04 1.10 -0.31
CA LEU A 27 -1.06 0.92 0.78
C LEU A 27 -0.39 2.25 1.14
N ARG A 28 0.14 2.98 0.15
CA ARG A 28 0.80 4.28 0.36
C ARG A 28 -0.17 5.33 0.91
N TYR A 29 -1.41 5.34 0.42
CA TYR A 29 -2.45 6.19 0.99
C TYR A 29 -2.73 5.84 2.45
N VAL A 30 -2.86 4.56 2.79
CA VAL A 30 -3.20 4.16 4.16
C VAL A 30 -2.11 4.52 5.16
N ILE A 31 -0.84 4.49 4.75
CA ILE A 31 0.32 4.80 5.61
C ILE A 31 0.76 6.26 5.55
N GLY A 32 0.06 7.15 4.82
CA GLY A 32 0.40 8.58 4.78
C GLY A 32 1.49 8.96 3.78
N GLU A 33 1.82 8.11 2.80
CA GLU A 33 2.84 8.34 1.78
C GLU A 33 2.29 8.89 0.45
N LEU A 34 0.97 8.89 0.27
CA LEU A 34 0.31 9.47 -0.89
C LEU A 34 -0.69 10.54 -0.45
N ASP A 35 -0.69 11.69 -1.10
CA ASP A 35 -1.67 12.75 -0.87
C ASP A 35 -3.07 12.31 -1.35
N PRO A 36 -4.14 12.45 -0.54
CA PRO A 36 -5.51 12.14 -0.94
C PRO A 36 -5.95 12.86 -2.23
N GLU A 37 -5.47 14.09 -2.46
CA GLU A 37 -5.85 14.89 -3.62
C GLU A 37 -5.41 14.26 -4.94
N VAL A 38 -4.31 13.51 -4.95
CA VAL A 38 -3.78 12.85 -6.14
C VAL A 38 -4.18 11.37 -6.24
N LEU A 39 -4.96 10.85 -5.30
CA LEU A 39 -5.34 9.42 -5.26
C LEU A 39 -6.04 8.97 -6.56
N HIS A 40 -6.95 9.79 -7.08
CA HIS A 40 -7.76 9.49 -8.27
C HIS A 40 -7.01 9.68 -9.61
N THR A 41 -5.83 10.29 -9.59
CA THR A 41 -4.99 10.55 -10.78
C THR A 41 -3.68 9.77 -10.78
N SER A 42 -3.29 9.25 -9.63
CA SER A 42 -2.06 8.47 -9.48
C SER A 42 -2.20 7.11 -10.16
N PRO A 43 -1.14 6.63 -10.83
CA PRO A 43 -1.14 5.31 -11.43
C PRO A 43 -1.18 4.23 -10.34
N GLU A 44 -1.75 3.08 -10.70
CA GLU A 44 -1.85 1.93 -9.83
C GLU A 44 -0.69 0.94 -10.07
N ARG A 45 -0.29 0.23 -9.02
CA ARG A 45 0.66 -0.88 -9.08
C ARG A 45 0.25 -1.98 -8.11
N HIS A 46 0.60 -3.22 -8.41
CA HIS A 46 0.61 -4.22 -7.34
C HIS A 46 1.62 -3.85 -6.26
N ILE A 47 1.32 -4.14 -5.00
CA ILE A 47 2.28 -4.03 -3.90
C ILE A 47 3.58 -4.76 -4.26
N ARG A 48 3.49 -5.95 -4.85
CA ARG A 48 4.66 -6.76 -5.26
C ARG A 48 5.47 -6.13 -6.39
N CYS A 49 4.84 -5.32 -7.23
CA CYS A 49 5.51 -4.54 -8.28
C CYS A 49 6.27 -3.33 -7.73
N ASN A 50 6.07 -2.99 -6.44
CA ASN A 50 6.91 -2.06 -5.69
C ASN A 50 7.73 -2.80 -4.60
N PRO A 51 8.80 -3.54 -4.98
CA PRO A 51 9.53 -4.38 -4.04
C PRO A 51 10.28 -3.59 -2.96
N VAL A 52 10.60 -2.31 -3.22
CA VAL A 52 11.26 -1.42 -2.25
C VAL A 52 10.37 -1.16 -1.03
N LEU A 53 9.05 -1.05 -1.23
CA LEU A 53 8.07 -0.93 -0.13
C LEU A 53 7.67 -2.32 0.39
N ALA A 54 7.35 -3.25 -0.51
CA ALA A 54 6.78 -4.55 -0.15
C ALA A 54 7.69 -5.43 0.71
N GLN A 55 9.01 -5.28 0.61
CA GLN A 55 9.96 -6.02 1.45
C GLN A 55 9.78 -5.78 2.96
N PHE A 56 9.12 -4.68 3.34
CA PHE A 56 8.83 -4.32 4.72
C PHE A 56 7.52 -4.90 5.25
N ILE A 57 6.74 -5.62 4.45
CA ILE A 57 5.54 -6.30 4.95
C ILE A 57 5.97 -7.58 5.67
N ASP A 58 5.64 -7.66 6.95
CA ASP A 58 5.76 -8.82 7.83
C ASP A 58 4.37 -9.20 8.34
N HIS A 59 3.64 -9.96 7.51
CA HIS A 59 2.27 -10.38 7.78
C HIS A 59 1.99 -11.77 7.22
N ASN A 60 1.30 -12.62 7.97
CA ASN A 60 1.09 -14.03 7.64
C ASN A 60 0.37 -14.27 6.30
N ASN A 61 -0.51 -13.32 5.94
CA ASN A 61 -1.27 -13.37 4.67
C ASN A 61 -0.50 -12.76 3.48
N PHE A 62 0.76 -12.36 3.66
CA PHE A 62 1.56 -11.77 2.59
C PHE A 62 2.83 -12.60 2.33
N ALA A 63 3.01 -13.03 1.09
CA ALA A 63 4.23 -13.73 0.71
C ALA A 63 5.42 -12.76 0.69
N ARG A 64 6.40 -13.01 1.57
CA ARG A 64 7.61 -12.20 1.74
C ARG A 64 8.27 -11.84 0.42
N VAL A 65 8.65 -10.57 0.27
CA VAL A 65 9.44 -10.07 -0.86
C VAL A 65 10.88 -9.88 -0.40
N THR A 66 11.81 -10.38 -1.21
CA THR A 66 13.25 -10.23 -0.99
C THR A 66 13.80 -9.32 -2.08
N VAL A 67 14.58 -8.32 -1.66
CA VAL A 67 15.27 -7.39 -2.56
C VAL A 67 16.77 -7.66 -2.45
N ALA A 68 17.45 -7.72 -3.59
CA ALA A 68 18.90 -7.78 -3.66
C ALA A 68 19.49 -6.37 -3.84
N GLY A 69 20.77 -6.20 -3.50
CA GLY A 69 21.46 -4.91 -3.62
C GLY A 69 21.26 -4.02 -2.40
N ASP A 70 21.64 -2.74 -2.53
CA ASP A 70 21.80 -1.83 -1.38
C ASP A 70 20.49 -1.28 -0.81
N LEU A 71 19.40 -1.41 -1.57
CA LEU A 71 18.04 -1.12 -1.09
C LEU A 71 17.39 -2.32 -0.38
N SER A 72 18.10 -3.44 -0.23
CA SER A 72 17.65 -4.57 0.56
C SER A 72 17.54 -4.18 2.02
N ARG A 73 16.43 -4.50 2.68
CA ARG A 73 16.26 -4.28 4.13
C ARG A 73 17.34 -4.93 4.98
N GLU A 74 18.04 -5.95 4.47
CA GLU A 74 19.15 -6.60 5.17
C GLU A 74 20.41 -5.72 5.26
N LYS A 75 20.49 -4.69 4.42
CA LYS A 75 21.62 -3.75 4.33
C LYS A 75 21.28 -2.33 4.83
N LEU A 76 20.03 -2.08 5.18
CA LEU A 76 19.58 -0.79 5.69
C LEU A 76 19.77 -0.70 7.20
N ASP A 77 19.73 0.52 7.72
CA ASP A 77 19.77 0.78 9.16
C ASP A 77 18.65 0.02 9.90
N ALA A 78 18.99 -0.60 11.03
CA ALA A 78 18.08 -1.50 11.73
C ALA A 78 16.86 -0.77 12.32
N ASP A 79 17.05 0.45 12.83
CA ASP A 79 15.98 1.26 13.40
C ASP A 79 15.02 1.74 12.30
N TYR A 80 15.58 2.13 11.15
CA TYR A 80 14.79 2.39 9.95
C TYR A 80 13.99 1.15 9.52
N VAL A 81 14.62 -0.02 9.41
CA VAL A 81 13.96 -1.26 9.00
C VAL A 81 12.83 -1.63 9.95
N GLN A 82 13.06 -1.53 11.26
CA GLN A 82 12.03 -1.80 12.26
C GLN A 82 10.85 -0.83 12.12
N THR A 83 11.12 0.47 12.01
CA THR A 83 10.09 1.50 11.87
C THR A 83 9.27 1.30 10.59
N ARG A 84 9.95 1.07 9.46
CA ARG A 84 9.29 0.77 8.17
C ARG A 84 8.48 -0.50 8.24
N GLN A 85 9.03 -1.57 8.81
CA GLN A 85 8.33 -2.85 8.92
C GLN A 85 7.05 -2.71 9.75
N GLN A 86 7.09 -2.00 10.87
CA GLN A 86 5.91 -1.74 11.69
C GLN A 86 4.84 -0.94 10.93
N LEU A 87 5.22 0.16 10.29
CA LEU A 87 4.27 1.02 9.57
C LEU A 87 3.64 0.29 8.37
N VAL A 88 4.46 -0.33 7.53
CA VAL A 88 4.00 -0.96 6.28
C VAL A 88 3.19 -2.22 6.59
N SER A 89 3.56 -2.99 7.61
CA SER A 89 2.77 -4.17 8.03
C SER A 89 1.42 -3.79 8.62
N ARG A 90 1.35 -2.71 9.43
CA ARG A 90 0.07 -2.16 9.91
C ARG A 90 -0.78 -1.63 8.75
N GLY A 91 -0.16 -0.97 7.78
CA GLY A 91 -0.82 -0.52 6.55
C GLY A 91 -1.45 -1.69 5.79
N TYR A 92 -0.69 -2.76 5.57
CA TYR A 92 -1.21 -3.96 4.91
C TYR A 92 -2.34 -4.63 5.71
N GLY A 93 -2.19 -4.75 7.04
CA GLY A 93 -3.27 -5.23 7.92
C GLY A 93 -4.55 -4.39 7.78
N ARG A 94 -4.40 -3.07 7.66
CA ARG A 94 -5.53 -2.17 7.42
C ARG A 94 -6.20 -2.39 6.07
N LEU A 95 -5.47 -2.71 5.00
CA LEU A 95 -6.06 -3.10 3.72
C LEU A 95 -6.89 -4.38 3.84
N LEU A 96 -6.40 -5.37 4.60
CA LEU A 96 -7.16 -6.60 4.87
C LEU A 96 -8.46 -6.31 5.62
N GLU A 97 -8.44 -5.44 6.64
CA GLU A 97 -9.64 -5.01 7.37
C GLU A 97 -10.65 -4.31 6.47
N ILE A 98 -10.19 -3.45 5.56
CA ILE A 98 -11.04 -2.76 4.59
C ILE A 98 -11.70 -3.77 3.66
N ALA A 99 -10.91 -4.68 3.07
CA ALA A 99 -11.41 -5.72 2.17
C ALA A 99 -12.37 -6.70 2.84
N ALA A 100 -12.20 -6.98 4.14
CA ALA A 100 -13.06 -7.88 4.90
C ALA A 100 -14.38 -7.23 5.35
N THR A 101 -14.49 -5.91 5.32
CA THR A 101 -15.71 -5.23 5.77
C THR A 101 -16.72 -5.16 4.63
N GLN A 102 -17.96 -5.57 4.90
CA GLN A 102 -19.07 -5.43 3.96
C GLN A 102 -19.65 -4.01 4.00
N GLY A 103 -19.97 -3.45 2.83
CA GLY A 103 -20.64 -2.16 2.67
C GLY A 103 -19.73 -1.08 2.11
N ASP A 104 -20.36 0.00 1.65
CA ASP A 104 -19.65 1.18 1.14
C ASP A 104 -19.00 1.92 2.31
N ARG A 105 -17.70 2.18 2.23
CA ARG A 105 -16.95 2.94 3.24
C ARG A 105 -16.36 4.17 2.58
N ASP A 106 -16.46 5.28 3.30
CA ASP A 106 -15.76 6.50 2.95
C ASP A 106 -14.25 6.25 2.91
N VAL A 107 -13.64 6.52 1.75
CA VAL A 107 -12.20 6.36 1.52
C VAL A 107 -11.37 7.18 2.51
N THR A 108 -11.91 8.29 3.03
CA THR A 108 -11.24 9.13 4.03
C THR A 108 -11.04 8.44 5.37
N ALA A 109 -11.76 7.34 5.64
CA ALA A 109 -11.62 6.52 6.85
C ALA A 109 -10.61 5.36 6.68
N TYR A 110 -10.03 5.19 5.49
CA TYR A 110 -9.10 4.08 5.22
C TYR A 110 -7.76 4.26 5.93
N PRO A 111 -7.13 5.46 5.95
CA PRO A 111 -5.79 5.61 6.49
C PRO A 111 -5.66 5.32 7.97
N LEU A 112 -4.44 5.00 8.38
CA LEU A 112 -4.08 4.86 9.79
C LEU A 112 -4.28 6.21 10.53
N PRO A 113 -4.53 6.20 11.85
CA PRO A 113 -4.72 7.43 12.61
C PRO A 113 -3.60 8.46 12.40
N GLU A 114 -2.34 8.02 12.40
CA GLU A 114 -1.20 8.89 12.14
C GLU A 114 -1.17 9.49 10.73
N ALA A 115 -1.71 8.79 9.73
CA ALA A 115 -1.82 9.28 8.36
C ALA A 115 -2.94 10.31 8.23
N ILE A 116 -4.08 10.09 8.90
CA ILE A 116 -5.18 11.06 8.98
C ILE A 116 -4.68 12.38 9.58
N GLU A 117 -3.92 12.33 10.67
CA GLU A 117 -3.36 13.54 11.29
C GLU A 117 -2.35 14.25 10.37
N LYS A 118 -1.64 13.51 9.51
CA LYS A 118 -0.74 14.07 8.50
C LYS A 118 -1.51 14.80 7.39
N TYR A 119 -2.67 14.29 6.97
CA TYR A 119 -3.48 14.89 5.91
C TYR A 119 -4.27 16.13 6.32
N LYS A 120 -4.41 16.39 7.62
CA LYS A 120 -5.08 17.59 8.16
C LYS A 120 -4.17 18.81 8.26
N GLN A 121 -2.85 18.61 8.15
CA GLN A 121 -1.83 19.66 8.28
C GLN A 121 -1.56 20.32 6.93
#